data_AF-A0A497QG39-F1
#
_entry.id   AF-A0A497QG39-F1
#
_cell.length_a   1.000
_cell.length_b   1.000
_cell.length_c   1.000
_cell.angle_alpha   90.00
_cell.angle_beta   90.00
_cell.angle_gamma   90.00
#
_symmetry.space_group_name_H-M   'P 1'
#
loop_
_entity.id
_entity.type
_entity.pdbx_description
1 polymer ?
#
loop_
_entity_poly.entity_id
_entity_poly.type
_entity_poly.pdbx_seq_one_letter_code
_entity_poly.pdbx_strand_id
1 'polypeptide(L)'
;MGKIKYEDHYYDFDWLSVLLLFIGAPIIALTVWFSHDWIWLHGITAKITAWLLNLFTNTQSVVMYDPRYFPTPYYFIVDDVHNYGLGWIFFESLCTGVHAIAIFSAVILLIPASSDPTLKKTIWRRKLAAILVTTIIFYIVNILRMILQLYLYQDGADWEDVHYPISSASSFIAVACVLVMHKYVPEFIMTLIWIGDEIKSYRRKGKELIESEEEIILSEETGAESGAETREVTKEEKSQKMHTP
;
A
#
# COMPACT_ATOMS: atom_id res chain seq x y z
N MET A 1 -24.43 -3.80 1.39
CA MET A 1 -23.14 -3.55 0.73
C MET A 1 -23.31 -2.35 -0.18
N GLY A 2 -22.48 -1.33 0.01
CA GLY A 2 -22.57 -0.09 -0.76
C GLY A 2 -22.00 -0.29 -2.17
N LYS A 3 -22.80 -0.05 -3.21
CA LYS A 3 -22.30 0.05 -4.58
C LYS A 3 -21.74 1.46 -4.78
N ILE A 4 -20.50 1.57 -5.22
CA ILE A 4 -19.88 2.87 -5.52
C ILE A 4 -20.07 3.17 -7.00
N LYS A 5 -20.57 4.36 -7.34
CA LYS A 5 -20.67 4.80 -8.74
C LYS A 5 -19.44 5.61 -9.15
N TYR A 6 -18.75 5.21 -10.21
CA TYR A 6 -17.64 5.95 -10.80
C TYR A 6 -17.59 5.71 -12.31
N GLU A 7 -17.42 6.77 -13.12
CA GLU A 7 -17.40 6.70 -14.60
C GLU A 7 -18.51 5.82 -15.20
N ASP A 8 -19.75 6.04 -14.77
CA ASP A 8 -20.95 5.28 -15.19
C ASP A 8 -20.99 3.79 -14.85
N HIS A 9 -19.99 3.29 -14.13
CA HIS A 9 -19.94 1.94 -13.61
C HIS A 9 -20.27 1.88 -12.12
N TYR A 10 -20.82 0.75 -11.70
CA TYR A 10 -21.00 0.43 -10.29
C TYR A 10 -19.91 -0.56 -9.85
N TYR A 11 -19.19 -0.18 -8.81
CA TYR A 11 -18.15 -0.97 -8.19
C TYR A 11 -18.69 -1.64 -6.93
N ASP A 12 -18.47 -2.93 -6.85
CA ASP A 12 -18.76 -3.77 -5.70
C ASP A 12 -17.71 -4.87 -5.62
N PHE A 13 -17.33 -5.24 -4.40
CA PHE A 13 -16.17 -6.08 -4.14
C PHE A 13 -16.49 -7.16 -3.11
N ASP A 14 -15.79 -8.28 -3.24
CA ASP A 14 -15.85 -9.36 -2.25
C ASP A 14 -14.78 -9.17 -1.18
N TRP A 15 -15.15 -9.36 0.09
CA TRP A 15 -14.25 -9.28 1.24
C TRP A 15 -13.06 -10.24 1.11
N LEU A 16 -13.25 -11.41 0.51
CA LEU A 16 -12.13 -12.33 0.26
C LEU A 16 -11.11 -11.71 -0.71
N SER A 17 -11.57 -11.02 -1.75
CA SER A 17 -10.67 -10.34 -2.70
C SER A 17 -9.93 -9.17 -2.03
N VAL A 18 -10.62 -8.44 -1.15
CA VAL A 18 -10.00 -7.39 -0.34
C VAL A 18 -8.96 -7.97 0.61
N LEU A 19 -9.27 -9.07 1.30
CA LEU A 19 -8.33 -9.76 2.18
C LEU A 19 -7.09 -10.25 1.41
N LEU A 20 -7.29 -10.80 0.21
CA LEU A 20 -6.21 -11.20 -0.69
C LEU A 20 -5.33 -10.01 -1.08
N LEU A 21 -5.88 -8.82 -1.31
CA LEU A 21 -5.08 -7.62 -1.54
C LEU A 21 -4.15 -7.31 -0.35
N PHE A 22 -4.70 -7.23 0.87
CA PHE A 22 -3.91 -6.79 2.04
C PHE A 22 -2.94 -7.84 2.58
N ILE A 23 -3.26 -9.13 2.47
CA ILE A 23 -2.41 -10.22 2.96
C ILE A 23 -1.59 -10.83 1.82
N GLY A 24 -2.24 -11.11 0.70
CA GLY A 24 -1.60 -11.73 -0.45
C GLY A 24 -0.56 -10.82 -1.11
N ALA A 25 -0.79 -9.49 -1.20
CA ALA A 25 0.17 -8.63 -1.89
C ALA A 25 1.51 -8.54 -1.16
N PRO A 26 1.57 -8.35 0.18
CA PRO A 26 2.82 -8.45 0.92
C PRO A 26 3.50 -9.82 0.77
N ILE A 27 2.75 -10.92 0.83
CA ILE A 27 3.31 -12.27 0.68
C ILE A 27 3.92 -12.45 -0.71
N ILE A 28 3.21 -12.07 -1.78
CA ILE A 28 3.75 -12.15 -3.15
C ILE A 28 4.96 -11.24 -3.31
N ALA A 29 4.91 -10.00 -2.81
CA ALA A 29 6.02 -9.06 -2.90
C ALA A 29 7.29 -9.61 -2.22
N LEU A 30 7.15 -10.16 -1.00
CA LEU A 30 8.25 -10.80 -0.27
C LEU A 30 8.75 -12.05 -1.01
N THR A 31 7.84 -12.86 -1.56
CA THR A 31 8.20 -14.05 -2.32
C THR A 31 9.02 -13.67 -3.56
N VAL A 32 8.58 -12.67 -4.31
CA VAL A 32 9.31 -12.15 -5.48
C VAL A 32 10.68 -11.62 -5.04
N TRP A 33 10.72 -10.80 -4.00
CA TRP A 33 11.97 -10.25 -3.47
C TRP A 33 13.00 -11.34 -3.13
N PHE A 34 12.58 -12.39 -2.41
CA PHE A 34 13.48 -13.49 -2.01
C PHE A 34 13.63 -14.60 -3.04
N SER A 35 12.88 -14.59 -4.14
CA SER A 35 12.89 -15.69 -5.12
C SER A 35 14.20 -15.83 -5.89
N HIS A 36 14.94 -14.73 -6.07
CA HIS A 36 16.16 -14.67 -6.88
C HIS A 36 17.17 -13.72 -6.25
N ASP A 37 18.45 -13.90 -6.57
CA ASP A 37 19.54 -13.04 -6.09
C ASP A 37 19.61 -11.67 -6.81
N TRP A 38 18.83 -11.50 -7.88
CA TRP A 38 18.75 -10.30 -8.74
C TRP A 38 20.12 -9.75 -9.20
N ILE A 39 21.20 -10.53 -9.09
CA ILE A 39 22.58 -10.09 -9.37
C ILE A 39 22.73 -9.70 -10.83
N TRP A 40 22.09 -10.42 -11.73
CA TRP A 40 22.08 -10.09 -13.15
C TRP A 40 21.44 -8.72 -13.41
N LEU A 41 20.37 -8.38 -12.68
CA LEU A 41 19.70 -7.09 -12.79
C LEU A 41 20.60 -5.97 -12.23
N HIS A 42 21.30 -6.23 -11.12
CA HIS A 42 22.30 -5.30 -10.59
C HIS A 42 23.32 -4.93 -11.65
N GLY A 43 23.89 -5.92 -12.34
CA GLY A 43 24.89 -5.71 -13.38
C GLY A 43 24.36 -4.90 -14.55
N ILE A 44 23.12 -5.14 -14.99
CA ILE A 44 22.49 -4.36 -16.08
C ILE A 44 22.27 -2.91 -15.63
N THR A 45 21.65 -2.70 -14.46
CA THR A 45 21.34 -1.36 -13.97
C THR A 45 22.60 -0.54 -13.70
N ALA A 46 23.62 -1.14 -13.07
CA ALA A 46 24.89 -0.46 -12.81
C ALA A 46 25.59 -0.04 -14.11
N LYS A 47 25.66 -0.94 -15.11
CA LYS A 47 26.27 -0.62 -16.42
C LYS A 47 25.53 0.49 -17.17
N ILE A 48 24.20 0.46 -17.19
CA ILE A 48 23.39 1.53 -17.79
C ILE A 48 23.62 2.85 -17.06
N THR A 49 23.66 2.81 -15.73
CA THR A 49 23.91 4.00 -14.88
C THR A 49 25.27 4.60 -15.19
N ALA A 50 26.36 3.82 -15.19
CA ALA A 50 27.70 4.32 -15.51
C ALA A 50 27.79 4.84 -16.95
N TRP A 51 27.18 4.14 -17.90
CA TRP A 51 27.15 4.60 -19.30
C TRP A 51 26.45 5.96 -19.44
N LEU A 52 25.27 6.13 -18.83
CA LEU A 52 24.55 7.41 -18.85
C LEU A 52 25.29 8.50 -18.07
N LEU A 53 25.87 8.17 -16.92
CA LEU A 53 26.65 9.11 -16.13
C LEU A 53 27.81 9.66 -16.96
N ASN A 54 28.61 8.77 -17.56
CA ASN A 54 29.72 9.16 -18.43
C ASN A 54 29.23 9.96 -19.66
N LEU A 55 28.07 9.60 -20.22
CA LEU A 55 27.48 10.34 -21.34
C LEU A 55 27.11 11.78 -20.98
N PHE A 56 26.56 12.01 -19.78
CA PHE A 56 26.07 13.34 -19.37
C PHE A 56 27.12 14.22 -18.70
N THR A 57 28.11 13.61 -18.05
CA THR A 57 29.07 14.33 -17.18
C THR A 57 30.50 14.26 -17.71
N ASN A 58 30.73 13.47 -18.76
CA ASN A 58 32.06 13.18 -19.31
C ASN A 58 33.03 12.58 -18.28
N THR A 59 32.51 11.92 -17.24
CA THR A 59 33.32 11.18 -16.26
C THR A 59 33.83 9.88 -16.86
N GLN A 60 34.84 9.28 -16.23
CA GLN A 60 35.36 7.95 -16.58
C GLN A 60 34.94 6.89 -15.56
N SER A 61 33.68 6.95 -15.12
CA SER A 61 33.14 6.02 -14.12
C SER A 61 33.09 4.60 -14.69
N VAL A 62 33.58 3.63 -13.93
CA VAL A 62 33.59 2.22 -14.34
C VAL A 62 32.86 1.34 -13.32
N VAL A 63 32.23 0.28 -13.82
CA VAL A 63 31.56 -0.72 -12.98
C VAL A 63 32.44 -1.95 -12.92
N MET A 64 32.79 -2.36 -11.70
CA MET A 64 33.52 -3.59 -11.44
C MET A 64 32.62 -4.65 -10.84
N TYR A 65 33.00 -5.90 -11.03
CA TYR A 65 32.36 -7.07 -10.41
C TYR A 65 33.40 -7.80 -9.57
N ASP A 66 33.09 -8.03 -8.30
CA ASP A 66 33.90 -8.86 -7.41
C ASP A 66 32.98 -9.81 -6.62
N PRO A 67 33.05 -11.13 -6.89
CA PRO A 67 32.17 -12.12 -6.28
C PRO A 67 32.37 -12.25 -4.76
N ARG A 68 33.47 -11.72 -4.21
CA ARG A 68 33.74 -11.75 -2.77
C ARG A 68 32.78 -10.89 -1.96
N TYR A 69 32.13 -9.89 -2.58
CA TYR A 69 31.18 -8.99 -1.92
C TYR A 69 29.71 -9.40 -2.10
N PHE A 70 29.43 -10.71 -2.15
CA PHE A 70 28.05 -11.21 -2.18
C PHE A 70 27.26 -10.71 -0.94
N PRO A 71 26.00 -10.22 -1.09
CA PRO A 71 25.12 -10.28 -2.27
C PRO A 71 25.21 -9.07 -3.23
N THR A 72 26.12 -8.13 -3.00
CA THR A 72 26.27 -6.88 -3.78
C THR A 72 27.62 -6.84 -4.50
N PRO A 73 27.87 -7.74 -5.48
CA PRO A 73 29.20 -7.89 -6.07
C PRO A 73 29.58 -6.74 -7.03
N TYR A 74 28.64 -5.86 -7.38
CA TYR A 74 28.89 -4.74 -8.28
C TYR A 74 29.18 -3.46 -7.48
N TYR A 75 30.18 -2.70 -7.92
CA TYR A 75 30.51 -1.40 -7.35
C TYR A 75 30.99 -0.45 -8.45
N PHE A 76 30.76 0.84 -8.25
CA PHE A 76 31.30 1.89 -9.09
C PHE A 76 32.66 2.31 -8.58
N ILE A 77 33.56 2.55 -9.52
CA ILE A 77 34.78 3.31 -9.31
C ILE A 77 34.53 4.67 -9.95
N VAL A 78 34.52 5.70 -9.12
CA VAL A 78 34.31 7.10 -9.51
C VAL A 78 35.50 7.93 -9.05
N ASP A 79 35.84 8.97 -9.81
CA ASP A 79 36.80 9.97 -9.36
C ASP A 79 36.21 10.70 -8.14
N ASP A 80 36.89 10.60 -7.00
CA ASP A 80 36.51 11.24 -5.75
C ASP A 80 37.35 12.52 -5.59
N VAL A 81 36.67 13.66 -5.71
CA VAL A 81 37.28 15.00 -5.59
C VAL A 81 37.74 15.30 -4.16
N HIS A 82 37.19 14.62 -3.15
CA HIS A 82 37.53 14.85 -1.74
C HIS A 82 38.75 14.06 -1.27
N ASN A 83 38.96 12.84 -1.79
CA ASN A 83 40.05 11.97 -1.34
C ASN A 83 41.27 11.96 -2.27
N TYR A 84 41.35 12.86 -3.26
CA TYR A 84 42.41 12.88 -4.27
C TYR A 84 42.67 11.48 -4.86
N GLY A 85 41.59 10.73 -5.14
CA GLY A 85 41.67 9.30 -5.44
C GLY A 85 40.37 8.71 -5.98
N LEU A 86 40.33 7.37 -6.08
CA LEU A 86 39.17 6.63 -6.59
C LEU A 86 38.23 6.22 -5.45
N GLY A 87 37.00 6.74 -5.44
CA GLY A 87 35.94 6.35 -4.52
C GLY A 87 35.22 5.08 -4.99
N TRP A 88 34.92 4.16 -4.06
CA TRP A 88 34.26 2.89 -4.36
C TRP A 88 32.86 2.87 -3.74
N ILE A 89 31.83 2.86 -4.60
CA ILE A 89 30.43 2.88 -4.16
C ILE A 89 29.78 1.55 -4.52
N PHE A 90 29.39 0.78 -3.50
CA PHE A 90 28.70 -0.49 -3.71
C PHE A 90 27.30 -0.28 -4.27
N PHE A 91 26.92 -1.14 -5.21
CA PHE A 91 25.59 -1.15 -5.81
C PHE A 91 24.69 -2.15 -5.10
N GLU A 92 23.79 -1.63 -4.27
CA GLU A 92 22.87 -2.44 -3.48
C GLU A 92 21.62 -2.86 -4.26
N SER A 93 20.92 -3.89 -3.80
CA SER A 93 19.67 -4.34 -4.43
C SER A 93 18.59 -3.25 -4.44
N LEU A 94 18.57 -2.37 -3.44
CA LEU A 94 17.66 -1.22 -3.38
C LEU A 94 17.97 -0.18 -4.48
N CYS A 95 19.18 -0.19 -5.06
CA CYS A 95 19.56 0.66 -6.17
C CYS A 95 18.86 0.30 -7.48
N THR A 96 18.42 -0.95 -7.65
CA THR A 96 17.70 -1.40 -8.86
C THR A 96 16.24 -0.96 -8.91
N GLY A 97 15.64 -0.64 -7.76
CA GLY A 97 14.20 -0.43 -7.65
C GLY A 97 13.36 -1.71 -7.63
N VAL A 98 13.98 -2.90 -7.67
CA VAL A 98 13.25 -4.18 -7.76
C VAL A 98 12.29 -4.41 -6.59
N HIS A 99 12.63 -3.89 -5.40
CA HIS A 99 11.74 -3.94 -4.24
C HIS A 99 10.42 -3.20 -4.47
N ALA A 100 10.50 -1.94 -4.95
CA ALA A 100 9.31 -1.15 -5.26
C ALA A 100 8.50 -1.77 -6.40
N ILE A 101 9.18 -2.25 -7.45
CA ILE A 101 8.56 -2.95 -8.56
C ILE A 101 7.80 -4.20 -8.07
N ALA A 102 8.39 -5.00 -7.19
CA ALA A 102 7.76 -6.18 -6.62
C ALA A 102 6.51 -5.82 -5.79
N ILE A 103 6.59 -4.82 -4.91
CA ILE A 103 5.46 -4.34 -4.12
C ILE A 103 4.31 -3.89 -5.02
N PHE A 104 4.58 -2.97 -5.95
CA PHE A 104 3.55 -2.42 -6.82
C PHE A 104 2.97 -3.48 -7.76
N SER A 105 3.80 -4.39 -8.28
CA SER A 105 3.33 -5.49 -9.12
C SER A 105 2.41 -6.43 -8.36
N ALA A 106 2.75 -6.78 -7.12
CA ALA A 106 1.93 -7.64 -6.26
C ALA A 106 0.60 -6.97 -5.90
N VAL A 107 0.63 -5.69 -5.52
CA VAL A 107 -0.56 -4.89 -5.26
C VAL A 107 -1.46 -4.86 -6.48
N ILE A 108 -0.92 -4.45 -7.65
CA ILE A 108 -1.70 -4.35 -8.90
C ILE A 108 -2.32 -5.70 -9.29
N LEU A 109 -1.54 -6.78 -9.16
CA LEU A 109 -1.99 -8.13 -9.48
C LEU A 109 -3.21 -8.52 -8.64
N LEU A 110 -3.22 -8.15 -7.35
CA LEU A 110 -4.26 -8.52 -6.40
C LEU A 110 -5.34 -7.46 -6.16
N ILE A 111 -5.35 -6.35 -6.90
CA ILE A 111 -6.48 -5.41 -6.86
C ILE A 111 -7.78 -6.20 -7.13
N PRO A 112 -8.80 -6.10 -6.27
CA PRO A 112 -10.08 -6.77 -6.46
C PRO A 112 -10.71 -6.38 -7.81
N ALA A 113 -11.23 -7.37 -8.53
CA ALA A 113 -12.05 -7.09 -9.70
C ALA A 113 -13.46 -6.69 -9.25
N SER A 114 -14.04 -5.66 -9.88
CA SER A 114 -15.45 -5.32 -9.68
C SER A 114 -16.36 -6.48 -10.11
N SER A 115 -17.51 -6.60 -9.44
CA SER A 115 -18.59 -7.52 -9.84
C SER A 115 -19.23 -7.16 -11.20
N ASP A 116 -18.98 -5.96 -11.74
CA ASP A 116 -19.45 -5.56 -13.08
C ASP A 116 -18.79 -6.45 -14.17
N PRO A 117 -19.57 -7.20 -14.98
CA PRO A 117 -19.04 -8.10 -16.00
C PRO A 117 -18.25 -7.39 -17.10
N THR A 118 -18.58 -6.13 -17.40
CA THR A 118 -17.91 -5.35 -18.46
C THR A 118 -16.48 -5.01 -18.06
N LEU A 119 -16.29 -4.52 -16.83
CA LEU A 119 -14.98 -4.21 -16.25
C LEU A 119 -14.16 -5.48 -15.99
N LYS A 120 -14.81 -6.54 -15.50
CA LYS A 120 -14.17 -7.82 -15.19
C LYS A 120 -13.54 -8.48 -16.42
N LYS A 121 -14.11 -8.30 -17.62
CA LYS A 121 -13.55 -8.87 -18.86
C LYS A 121 -12.19 -8.28 -19.24
N THR A 122 -11.96 -7.01 -18.93
CA THR A 122 -10.75 -6.27 -19.34
C THR A 122 -9.71 -6.12 -18.21
N ILE A 123 -10.05 -6.53 -16.98
CA ILE A 123 -9.22 -6.32 -15.79
C ILE A 123 -7.78 -6.82 -15.93
N TRP A 124 -7.56 -8.00 -16.51
CA TRP A 124 -6.23 -8.57 -16.66
C TRP A 124 -5.33 -7.78 -17.60
N ARG A 125 -5.89 -7.28 -18.71
CA ARG A 125 -5.15 -6.43 -19.66
C ARG A 125 -4.75 -5.11 -19.01
N ARG A 126 -5.68 -4.53 -18.23
CA ARG A 126 -5.48 -3.29 -17.50
C ARG A 126 -4.44 -3.43 -16.39
N LYS A 127 -4.49 -4.52 -15.60
CA LYS A 127 -3.47 -4.87 -14.60
C LYS A 127 -2.10 -5.06 -15.23
N LEU A 128 -2.00 -5.82 -16.32
CA LEU A 128 -0.73 -6.05 -17.00
C LEU A 128 -0.14 -4.75 -17.57
N ALA A 129 -0.98 -3.89 -18.16
CA ALA A 129 -0.56 -2.57 -18.63
C ALA A 129 -0.06 -1.70 -17.46
N ALA A 130 -0.77 -1.70 -16.33
CA ALA A 130 -0.36 -0.98 -15.13
C ALA A 130 0.97 -1.49 -14.56
N ILE A 131 1.16 -2.81 -14.46
CA ILE A 131 2.42 -3.44 -14.02
C ILE A 131 3.56 -3.02 -14.95
N LEU A 132 3.37 -3.13 -16.27
CA LEU A 132 4.40 -2.80 -17.25
C LEU A 132 4.81 -1.33 -17.16
N VAL A 133 3.83 -0.40 -17.18
CA VAL A 133 4.10 1.04 -17.12
C VAL A 133 4.74 1.41 -15.78
N THR A 134 4.24 0.88 -14.67
CA THR A 134 4.79 1.14 -13.33
C THR A 134 6.22 0.61 -13.20
N THR A 135 6.50 -0.58 -13.73
CA THR A 135 7.84 -1.18 -13.77
C THR A 135 8.82 -0.30 -14.54
N ILE A 136 8.42 0.17 -15.73
CA ILE A 136 9.24 1.06 -16.56
C ILE A 136 9.54 2.37 -15.84
N ILE A 137 8.52 2.99 -15.22
CA ILE A 137 8.68 4.24 -14.46
C ILE A 137 9.67 4.03 -13.30
N PHE A 138 9.47 3.02 -12.47
CA PHE A 138 10.39 2.75 -11.35
C PHE A 138 11.80 2.48 -11.84
N TYR A 139 11.95 1.68 -12.89
CA TYR A 139 13.27 1.33 -13.42
C TYR A 139 14.03 2.57 -13.93
N ILE A 140 13.36 3.41 -14.74
CA ILE A 140 13.95 4.65 -15.26
C ILE A 140 14.30 5.60 -14.12
N VAL A 141 13.38 5.84 -13.18
CA VAL A 141 13.65 6.82 -12.13
C VAL A 141 14.72 6.33 -11.16
N ASN A 142 14.84 5.03 -10.90
CA ASN A 142 15.96 4.51 -10.09
C ASN A 142 17.31 4.71 -10.79
N ILE A 143 17.39 4.54 -12.11
CA ILE A 143 18.60 4.87 -12.87
C ILE A 143 18.92 6.37 -12.74
N LEU A 144 17.94 7.25 -12.95
CA LEU A 144 18.13 8.70 -12.82
C LEU A 144 18.55 9.10 -11.40
N ARG A 145 17.97 8.46 -10.37
CA ARG A 145 18.34 8.64 -8.98
C ARG A 145 19.83 8.32 -8.76
N MET A 146 20.28 7.17 -9.26
CA MET A 146 21.68 6.76 -9.12
C MET A 146 22.64 7.68 -9.89
N ILE A 147 22.27 8.13 -11.09
CA ILE A 147 23.05 9.11 -11.85
C ILE A 147 23.22 10.40 -11.03
N LEU A 148 22.12 10.92 -10.47
CA LEU A 148 22.16 12.14 -9.67
C LEU A 148 23.01 11.97 -8.39
N GLN A 149 22.87 10.85 -7.69
CA GLN A 149 23.65 10.55 -6.48
C GLN A 149 25.15 10.47 -6.78
N LEU A 150 25.53 9.74 -7.85
CA LEU A 150 26.93 9.60 -8.24
C LEU A 150 27.51 10.92 -8.75
N TYR A 151 26.75 11.69 -9.52
CA TYR A 151 27.16 13.01 -10.00
C TYR A 151 27.44 13.97 -8.84
N LEU A 152 26.52 14.08 -7.88
CA LEU A 152 26.70 14.97 -6.73
C LEU A 152 27.87 14.52 -5.85
N TYR A 153 28.05 13.21 -5.69
CA TYR A 153 29.21 12.68 -4.98
C TYR A 153 30.53 13.06 -5.69
N GLN A 154 30.57 12.96 -7.02
CA GLN A 154 31.72 13.41 -7.82
C GLN A 154 31.96 14.92 -7.74
N ASP A 155 30.91 15.73 -7.57
CA ASP A 155 31.01 17.18 -7.38
C ASP A 155 31.44 17.57 -5.95
N GLY A 156 31.72 16.59 -5.10
CA GLY A 156 32.16 16.81 -3.72
C GLY A 156 31.02 16.94 -2.71
N ALA A 157 29.90 16.27 -2.91
CA ALA A 157 28.95 16.04 -1.83
C ALA A 157 29.29 14.76 -1.06
N ASP A 158 29.11 14.77 0.26
CA ASP A 158 29.28 13.55 1.06
C ASP A 158 28.23 12.50 0.69
N TRP A 159 28.66 11.23 0.60
CA TRP A 159 27.78 10.14 0.17
C TRP A 159 26.52 10.02 1.03
N GLU A 160 26.66 10.14 2.34
CA GLU A 160 25.54 10.04 3.29
C GLU A 160 24.49 11.16 3.08
N ASP A 161 24.95 12.36 2.70
CA ASP A 161 24.11 13.53 2.48
C ASP A 161 23.35 13.47 1.15
N VAL A 162 23.85 12.72 0.16
CA VAL A 162 23.16 12.53 -1.12
C VAL A 162 22.35 11.23 -1.15
N HIS A 163 22.84 10.17 -0.51
CA HIS A 163 22.25 8.84 -0.62
C HIS A 163 20.87 8.80 0.03
N TYR A 164 20.73 9.20 1.29
CA TYR A 164 19.45 9.09 2.00
C TYR A 164 18.40 10.09 1.52
N PRO A 165 18.69 11.40 1.38
CA PRO A 165 17.65 12.37 1.01
C PRO A 165 17.10 12.11 -0.39
N ILE A 166 17.96 11.83 -1.37
CA ILE A 166 17.51 11.55 -2.75
C ILE A 166 16.76 10.20 -2.80
N SER A 167 17.18 9.21 -2.02
CA SER A 167 16.41 7.97 -1.87
C SER A 167 15.04 8.21 -1.23
N SER A 168 14.92 9.09 -0.24
CA SER A 168 13.64 9.44 0.37
C SER A 168 12.72 10.22 -0.59
N ALA A 169 13.28 11.07 -1.45
CA ALA A 169 12.56 11.80 -2.49
C ALA A 169 11.90 10.86 -3.51
N SER A 170 12.39 9.61 -3.64
CA SER A 170 11.76 8.60 -4.49
C SER A 170 10.33 8.22 -4.05
N SER A 171 9.91 8.58 -2.82
CA SER A 171 8.52 8.45 -2.36
C SER A 171 7.51 9.23 -3.20
N PHE A 172 7.89 10.36 -3.82
CA PHE A 172 7.02 11.09 -4.76
C PHE A 172 6.69 10.25 -6.01
N ILE A 173 7.61 9.39 -6.44
CA ILE A 173 7.39 8.47 -7.56
C ILE A 173 6.32 7.45 -7.18
N ALA A 174 6.31 6.97 -5.93
CA ALA A 174 5.27 6.06 -5.47
C ALA A 174 3.87 6.68 -5.59
N VAL A 175 3.72 7.97 -5.28
CA VAL A 175 2.45 8.71 -5.50
C VAL A 175 2.11 8.77 -6.99
N ALA A 176 3.08 9.10 -7.85
CA ALA A 176 2.86 9.09 -9.30
C ALA A 176 2.44 7.70 -9.82
N CYS A 177 3.04 6.63 -9.30
CA CYS A 177 2.66 5.26 -9.62
C CYS A 177 1.26 4.92 -9.13
N VAL A 178 0.81 5.42 -7.97
CA VAL A 178 -0.60 5.27 -7.54
C VAL A 178 -1.55 5.98 -8.51
N LEU A 179 -1.19 7.15 -9.05
CA LEU A 179 -1.99 7.83 -10.07
C LEU A 179 -2.04 7.04 -11.38
N VAL A 180 -0.91 6.47 -11.81
CA VAL A 180 -0.85 5.56 -12.97
C VAL A 180 -1.72 4.34 -12.74
N MET A 181 -1.62 3.71 -11.56
CA MET A 181 -2.51 2.60 -11.17
C MET A 181 -3.96 3.01 -11.22
N HIS A 182 -4.34 4.19 -10.71
CA HIS A 182 -5.71 4.67 -10.76
C HIS A 182 -6.19 4.90 -12.21
N LYS A 183 -5.33 5.38 -13.11
CA LYS A 183 -5.65 5.54 -14.53
C LYS A 183 -5.97 4.21 -15.22
N TYR A 184 -5.22 3.15 -14.92
CA TYR A 184 -5.41 1.85 -15.58
C TYR A 184 -6.39 0.94 -14.81
N VAL A 185 -6.36 0.97 -13.49
CA VAL A 185 -7.08 0.10 -12.55
C VAL A 185 -7.74 0.95 -11.43
N PRO A 186 -8.76 1.78 -11.74
CA PRO A 186 -9.54 2.56 -10.76
C PRO A 186 -10.08 1.75 -9.58
N GLU A 187 -10.29 0.43 -9.74
CA GLU A 187 -10.73 -0.49 -8.70
C GLU A 187 -9.88 -0.40 -7.43
N PHE A 188 -8.61 -0.03 -7.53
CA PHE A 188 -7.76 0.17 -6.35
C PHE A 188 -8.33 1.24 -5.40
N ILE A 189 -8.57 2.46 -5.91
CA ILE A 189 -9.13 3.55 -5.11
C ILE A 189 -10.57 3.23 -4.71
N MET A 190 -11.36 2.68 -5.62
CA MET A 190 -12.74 2.29 -5.33
C MET A 190 -12.81 1.24 -4.21
N THR A 191 -11.86 0.31 -4.16
CA THR A 191 -11.75 -0.66 -3.06
C THR A 191 -11.51 0.03 -1.72
N LEU A 192 -10.62 1.04 -1.68
CA LEU A 192 -10.35 1.79 -0.44
C LEU A 192 -11.58 2.57 0.05
N ILE A 193 -12.29 3.23 -0.88
CA ILE A 193 -13.55 3.92 -0.57
C ILE A 193 -14.59 2.92 -0.07
N TRP A 194 -14.71 1.76 -0.72
CA TRP A 194 -15.66 0.71 -0.36
C TRP A 194 -15.42 0.18 1.05
N ILE A 195 -14.16 -0.06 1.41
CA ILE A 195 -13.78 -0.46 2.77
C ILE A 195 -14.20 0.61 3.78
N GLY A 196 -13.95 1.89 3.47
CA GLY A 196 -14.35 3.01 4.34
C GLY A 196 -15.86 3.08 4.58
N ASP A 197 -16.66 2.94 3.51
CA ASP A 197 -18.12 2.93 3.59
C ASP A 197 -18.64 1.71 4.36
N GLU A 198 -18.05 0.54 4.16
CA GLU A 198 -18.46 -0.68 4.84
C GLU A 198 -18.11 -0.63 6.34
N ILE A 199 -16.91 -0.14 6.71
CA ILE A 199 -16.53 0.11 8.12
C ILE A 199 -17.51 1.09 8.78
N LYS A 200 -17.86 2.18 8.08
CA LYS A 200 -18.83 3.17 8.58
C LYS A 200 -20.21 2.55 8.79
N SER A 201 -20.65 1.70 7.87
CA SER A 201 -21.91 0.95 7.97
C SER A 201 -21.92 0.00 9.17
N TYR A 202 -20.85 -0.76 9.39
CA TYR A 202 -20.70 -1.62 10.57
C TYR A 202 -20.75 -0.84 11.88
N ARG A 203 -20.06 0.30 11.96
CA ARG A 203 -20.11 1.17 13.15
C ARG A 203 -21.50 1.73 13.42
N ARG A 204 -22.27 2.06 12.38
CA ARG A 204 -23.64 2.56 12.54
C ARG A 204 -24.58 1.47 13.05
N LYS A 205 -24.56 0.28 12.45
CA LYS A 205 -25.36 -0.86 12.90
C LYS A 205 -25.05 -1.27 14.34
N GLY A 206 -23.77 -1.22 14.72
CA GLY A 206 -23.35 -1.47 16.11
C GLY A 206 -23.98 -0.48 17.09
N LYS A 207 -24.07 0.81 16.73
CA LYS A 207 -24.76 1.81 17.56
C LYS A 207 -26.26 1.58 17.63
N GLU A 208 -26.91 1.33 16.49
CA GLU A 208 -28.35 1.05 16.43
C GLU A 208 -28.73 -0.18 17.28
N LEU A 209 -27.88 -1.21 17.32
CA LEU A 209 -28.08 -2.39 18.16
C LEU A 209 -27.96 -2.06 19.66
N ILE A 210 -26.95 -1.28 20.06
CA ILE A 210 -26.77 -0.86 21.46
C ILE A 210 -27.94 0.01 21.92
N GLU A 211 -28.36 0.99 21.10
CA GLU A 211 -29.51 1.85 21.39
C GLU A 211 -30.80 1.02 21.54
N SER A 212 -31.00 0.01 20.69
CA SER A 212 -32.15 -0.90 20.80
C SER A 212 -32.12 -1.79 22.04
N GLU A 213 -30.94 -2.23 22.48
CA GLU A 213 -30.78 -3.01 23.72
C GLU A 213 -31.03 -2.13 24.96
N GLU A 214 -30.54 -0.88 24.97
CA GLU A 214 -30.82 0.09 26.04
C GLU A 214 -32.32 0.41 26.15
N GLU A 215 -33.02 0.60 25.03
CA GLU A 215 -34.47 0.81 25.01
C GLU A 215 -35.24 -0.40 25.58
N ILE A 216 -34.82 -1.62 25.25
CA ILE A 216 -35.44 -2.84 25.78
C ILE A 216 -35.25 -2.91 27.30
N ILE A 217 -34.03 -2.70 27.81
CA ILE A 217 -33.73 -2.73 29.26
C ILE A 217 -34.55 -1.67 30.01
N LEU A 218 -34.60 -0.43 29.50
CA LEU A 218 -35.42 0.65 30.08
C LEU A 218 -36.92 0.32 30.11
N SER A 219 -37.43 -0.36 29.07
CA SER A 219 -38.83 -0.78 29.01
C SER A 219 -39.16 -1.90 30.01
N GLU A 220 -38.22 -2.82 30.26
CA GLU A 220 -38.38 -3.88 31.26
C GLU A 220 -38.35 -3.32 32.69
N GLU A 221 -37.46 -2.37 32.99
CA GLU A 221 -37.39 -1.73 34.30
C GLU A 221 -38.64 -0.91 34.63
N THR A 222 -39.12 -0.10 33.68
CA THR A 222 -40.34 0.72 33.86
C THR A 222 -41.62 -0.11 33.93
N GLY A 223 -41.71 -1.22 33.19
CA GLY A 223 -42.83 -2.17 33.29
C GLY A 223 -42.86 -2.97 34.60
N ALA A 224 -41.70 -3.25 35.19
CA ALA A 224 -41.59 -3.92 36.49
C ALA A 224 -42.04 -3.02 37.65
N GLU A 225 -41.74 -1.72 37.59
CA GLU A 225 -42.18 -0.74 38.61
C GLU A 225 -43.70 -0.51 38.58
N SER A 226 -44.33 -0.38 37.41
CA SER A 226 -45.79 -0.18 37.32
C SER A 226 -46.59 -1.43 37.77
N GLY A 227 -46.02 -2.62 37.60
CA GLY A 227 -46.60 -3.88 38.07
C GLY A 227 -46.50 -4.08 39.58
N ALA A 228 -45.47 -3.51 40.23
CA ALA A 228 -45.30 -3.54 41.67
C ALA A 228 -46.29 -2.60 42.38
N GLU A 229 -46.47 -1.39 41.86
CA GLU A 229 -47.37 -0.37 42.42
C GLU A 229 -48.85 -0.83 42.37
N THR A 230 -49.25 -1.51 41.29
CA THR A 230 -50.61 -2.05 41.15
C THR A 230 -50.91 -3.22 42.12
N ARG A 231 -49.89 -3.95 42.56
CA ARG A 231 -50.01 -5.07 43.52
C ARG A 231 -50.10 -4.62 44.97
N GLU A 232 -49.56 -3.45 45.32
CA GLU A 232 -49.74 -2.86 46.65
C GLU A 232 -51.14 -2.27 46.82
N VAL A 233 -51.64 -1.56 45.80
CA VAL A 233 -52.99 -0.97 45.84
C VAL A 233 -54.10 -2.04 45.95
N THR A 234 -53.94 -3.20 45.28
CA THR A 234 -54.93 -4.30 45.40
C THR A 234 -54.85 -5.07 46.72
N LYS A 235 -53.75 -4.97 47.49
CA LYS A 235 -53.68 -5.54 48.84
C LYS A 235 -54.33 -4.63 49.88
N GLU A 236 -54.19 -3.30 49.75
CA GLU A 236 -54.87 -2.36 50.67
C GLU A 236 -56.39 -2.35 50.46
N GLU A 237 -56.88 -2.40 49.22
CA GLU A 237 -58.32 -2.37 48.94
C GLU A 237 -59.05 -3.65 49.39
N LYS A 238 -58.35 -4.80 49.43
CA LYS A 238 -58.89 -6.04 50.01
C LYS A 238 -58.90 -6.06 51.54
N SER A 239 -58.10 -5.21 52.19
CA SER A 239 -58.10 -5.10 53.65
C SER A 239 -59.22 -4.22 54.20
N GLN A 240 -59.76 -3.28 53.39
CA GLN A 240 -60.84 -2.38 53.83
C GLN A 240 -62.26 -2.95 53.67
N LYS A 241 -62.48 -3.99 52.86
CA LYS A 241 -63.81 -4.61 52.66
C LYS A 241 -64.18 -5.73 53.63
N MET A 242 -63.38 -5.99 54.68
CA MET A 242 -63.65 -7.05 55.66
C MET A 242 -64.15 -6.54 57.03
N HIS A 243 -64.44 -5.24 57.16
CA HIS A 243 -65.01 -4.66 58.38
C HIS A 243 -66.20 -3.76 58.07
N THR A 244 -67.36 -4.37 57.81
CA THR A 244 -68.64 -3.75 58.11
C THR A 244 -69.63 -4.84 58.54
N PRO A 245 -70.19 -4.75 59.76
CA PRO A 245 -71.15 -5.71 60.33
C PRO A 245 -72.55 -5.62 59.73
#